data_AF-A0A199VIJ0-F1
#
_entry.id   AF-A0A199VIJ0-F1
#
_cell.length_a   1.000
_cell.length_b   1.000
_cell.length_c   1.000
_cell.angle_alpha   90.00
_cell.angle_beta   90.00
_cell.angle_gamma   90.00
#
_symmetry.space_group_name_H-M   'P 1'
#
loop_
_entity.id
_entity.type
_entity.pdbx_description
1 polymer ?
#
loop_
_entity_poly.entity_id
_entity_poly.type
_entity_poly.pdbx_seq_one_letter_code
_entity_poly.pdbx_strand_id
1 'polypeptide(L)'
;MYQNASSFFSLSFIVILLSIFSPVLCIRNIGSNDSEPLQTYIVRVQPPIEIADASSNELESWYKSFLSESVSDTGEPRLLHSYSEVFSGFAAKLTQFELNSMQKREGFVRAFPERKLYLQTTHTPEFLGLRTESNGLWNASAFGRGIIVGLLDTGIAAGHPSFSDAGVPLPPARWKGSCALEAGCNNKLIGARAFVPGDESPLDDNGHGTHTASTAAGNFVPGAQAYGQAGGTAAGMAPRAHLAVYKVCSASGCTDSDVLAGLDAAVKDGVDVISISLGGGSVPFDEDAIAIGAFAAFEKGIVVSCAAGNAGPFNTSLSNEAPWYITVGATSVDRSFRSYVQLNNGKVYEGESLNQLTKIPSNPVELAYNSNCSDCTFFKNFDIQGKIVVCKPFFPPEKIATAVLKAGGIGVIIINVEEEGYTIIASDFHLLASQLSPADGDAVIAYASDARNNPKALITFNSTVLELPGSRRCLLLFSGAELPDPVDSKARRVGSGA
;
A
#
# COMPACT_ATOMS: atom_id res chain seq x y z
N MET A 1 11.99 53.80 -72.07
CA MET A 1 13.24 54.51 -72.43
C MET A 1 13.72 55.21 -71.17
N TYR A 2 15.04 55.25 -70.92
CA TYR A 2 15.66 55.37 -69.58
C TYR A 2 15.38 54.17 -68.63
N GLN A 3 16.14 53.98 -67.55
CA GLN A 3 17.60 53.73 -67.46
C GLN A 3 18.00 53.26 -66.03
N ASN A 4 19.23 52.76 -65.90
CA ASN A 4 19.95 52.33 -64.70
C ASN A 4 19.73 53.13 -63.39
N ALA A 5 19.83 52.47 -62.21
CA ALA A 5 20.96 52.66 -61.26
C ALA A 5 20.83 51.92 -59.89
N SER A 6 21.49 50.76 -59.77
CA SER A 6 22.38 50.32 -58.68
C SER A 6 22.16 50.64 -57.16
N SER A 7 22.29 49.55 -56.36
CA SER A 7 23.08 49.43 -55.11
C SER A 7 22.39 49.52 -53.72
N PHE A 8 23.10 48.96 -52.73
CA PHE A 8 22.90 48.96 -51.27
C PHE A 8 21.70 48.18 -50.67
N PHE A 9 21.84 46.85 -50.63
CA PHE A 9 21.32 46.04 -49.51
C PHE A 9 22.49 45.57 -48.65
N SER A 10 22.59 46.08 -47.41
CA SER A 10 23.74 45.86 -46.53
C SER A 10 23.44 44.85 -45.41
N LEU A 11 24.25 43.79 -45.38
CA LEU A 11 24.69 42.83 -44.34
C LEU A 11 24.18 42.83 -42.87
N SER A 12 23.29 43.71 -42.42
CA SER A 12 23.08 44.01 -41.00
C SER A 12 22.14 43.07 -40.21
N PHE A 13 21.56 42.02 -40.80
CA PHE A 13 20.51 41.22 -40.17
C PHE A 13 20.87 39.78 -39.75
N ILE A 14 22.12 39.34 -39.96
CA ILE A 14 22.56 37.94 -39.68
C ILE A 14 23.39 37.83 -38.38
N VAL A 15 23.84 38.94 -37.78
CA VAL A 15 24.81 38.94 -36.67
C VAL A 15 24.15 38.95 -35.26
N ILE A 16 22.84 39.23 -35.16
CA ILE A 16 22.18 39.47 -33.86
C ILE A 16 21.64 38.17 -33.19
N LEU A 17 21.67 37.02 -33.88
CA LEU A 17 21.15 35.73 -33.39
C LEU A 17 22.20 34.78 -32.79
N LEU A 18 23.44 35.24 -32.57
CA LEU A 18 24.57 34.39 -32.11
C LEU A 18 25.28 34.91 -30.85
N SER A 19 24.70 35.87 -30.11
CA SER A 19 25.39 36.63 -29.06
C SER A 19 24.83 36.51 -27.64
N ILE A 20 23.92 35.55 -27.37
CA ILE A 20 23.34 35.33 -26.01
C ILE A 20 23.46 33.87 -25.52
N PHE A 21 24.28 33.04 -26.18
CA PHE A 21 24.61 31.67 -25.74
C PHE A 21 26.13 31.41 -25.72
N SER A 22 26.87 32.32 -25.07
CA SER A 22 28.20 31.97 -24.54
C SER A 22 28.04 31.23 -23.21
N PRO A 23 28.45 29.95 -23.08
CA PRO A 23 28.48 29.31 -21.77
C PRO A 23 29.53 30.00 -20.91
N VAL A 24 29.12 30.65 -19.82
CA VAL A 24 30.05 31.11 -18.80
C VAL A 24 30.70 29.87 -18.20
N LEU A 25 32.02 29.77 -18.37
CA LEU A 25 32.81 28.68 -17.82
C LEU A 25 32.90 28.86 -16.29
N CYS A 26 31.87 28.40 -15.57
CA CYS A 26 31.94 28.20 -14.13
C CYS A 26 32.94 27.09 -13.84
N ILE A 27 34.21 27.47 -13.69
CA ILE A 27 35.24 26.64 -13.08
C ILE A 27 34.82 26.42 -11.62
N ARG A 28 34.02 25.38 -11.37
CA ARG A 28 33.97 24.76 -10.06
C ARG A 28 35.35 24.14 -9.82
N ASN A 29 36.03 24.57 -8.77
CA ASN A 29 37.18 23.83 -8.27
C ASN A 29 36.72 22.40 -7.95
N ILE A 30 37.37 21.40 -8.56
CA ILE A 30 37.25 20.01 -8.14
C ILE A 30 37.97 19.94 -6.80
N GLY A 31 37.20 19.94 -5.71
CA GLY A 31 37.69 20.26 -4.36
C GLY A 31 36.80 19.80 -3.21
N SER A 32 35.88 18.85 -3.46
CA SER A 32 35.19 18.06 -2.45
C SER A 32 35.08 16.62 -2.94
N ASN A 33 35.41 15.66 -2.07
CA ASN A 33 34.93 14.28 -2.21
C ASN A 33 33.53 14.23 -1.61
N ASP A 34 32.52 14.60 -2.38
CA ASP A 34 31.14 14.27 -2.06
C ASP A 34 30.92 12.81 -2.52
N SER A 35 30.75 11.89 -1.58
CA SER A 35 30.49 10.47 -1.89
C SER A 35 29.13 10.31 -2.57
N GLU A 36 29.03 9.38 -3.54
CA GLU A 36 27.75 9.07 -4.16
C GLU A 36 26.75 8.58 -3.09
N PRO A 37 25.46 9.00 -3.15
CA PRO A 37 24.47 8.57 -2.18
C PRO A 37 24.20 7.08 -2.30
N LEU A 38 24.37 6.35 -1.19
CA LEU A 38 24.00 4.94 -1.09
C LEU A 38 22.50 4.74 -1.34
N GLN A 39 22.15 3.79 -2.20
CA GLN A 39 20.78 3.31 -2.40
C GLN A 39 20.72 1.81 -2.11
N THR A 40 19.60 1.31 -1.60
CA THR A 40 19.40 -0.13 -1.45
C THR A 40 19.18 -0.76 -2.82
N TYR A 41 20.01 -1.75 -3.15
CA TYR A 41 19.85 -2.61 -4.31
C TYR A 41 19.75 -4.07 -3.87
N ILE A 42 18.73 -4.77 -4.38
CA ILE A 42 18.58 -6.21 -4.29
C ILE A 42 19.32 -6.83 -5.47
N VAL A 43 20.40 -7.56 -5.20
CA VAL A 43 21.34 -8.13 -6.18
C VAL A 43 21.06 -9.61 -6.37
N ARG A 44 20.80 -10.02 -7.62
CA ARG A 44 20.71 -11.42 -8.05
C ARG A 44 22.09 -11.92 -8.47
N VAL A 45 22.47 -13.11 -8.02
CA VAL A 45 23.70 -13.80 -8.39
C VAL A 45 23.46 -15.28 -8.72
N GLN A 46 24.35 -15.88 -9.49
CA GLN A 46 24.35 -17.30 -9.85
C GLN A 46 25.56 -17.98 -9.16
N PRO A 47 25.37 -18.78 -8.09
CA PRO A 47 26.47 -19.44 -7.41
C PRO A 47 27.15 -20.49 -8.32
N PRO A 48 28.49 -20.66 -8.24
CA PRO A 48 29.17 -21.83 -8.77
C PRO A 48 28.57 -23.12 -8.21
N ILE A 49 28.67 -24.22 -8.97
CA ILE A 49 28.14 -25.54 -8.57
C ILE A 49 28.69 -25.99 -7.20
N GLU A 50 29.94 -25.65 -6.91
CA GLU A 50 30.64 -25.94 -5.65
C GLU A 50 30.12 -25.15 -4.43
N ILE A 51 29.35 -24.08 -4.67
CA ILE A 51 28.81 -23.17 -3.65
C ILE A 51 27.27 -23.23 -3.58
N ALA A 52 26.61 -23.72 -4.64
CA ALA A 52 25.15 -23.78 -4.73
C ALA A 52 24.49 -24.62 -3.61
N ASP A 53 25.14 -25.72 -3.20
CA ASP A 53 24.70 -26.61 -2.10
C ASP A 53 25.45 -26.34 -0.77
N ALA A 54 26.19 -25.23 -0.65
CA ALA A 54 27.00 -24.92 0.54
C ALA A 54 26.16 -24.45 1.74
N SER A 55 26.76 -24.41 2.94
CA SER A 55 26.05 -23.93 4.13
C SER A 55 25.75 -22.43 4.05
N SER A 56 24.71 -21.99 4.75
CA SER A 56 24.26 -20.58 4.75
C SER A 56 25.40 -19.59 5.04
N ASN A 57 26.34 -19.97 5.91
CA ASN A 57 27.49 -19.13 6.29
C ASN A 57 28.52 -19.00 5.15
N GLU A 58 28.71 -20.07 4.36
CA GLU A 58 29.63 -20.09 3.22
C GLU A 58 29.02 -19.31 2.05
N LEU A 59 27.72 -19.48 1.80
CA LEU A 59 26.97 -18.73 0.80
C LEU A 59 26.92 -17.23 1.12
N GLU A 60 26.64 -16.85 2.38
CA GLU A 60 26.71 -15.45 2.84
C GLU A 60 28.14 -14.89 2.75
N SER A 61 29.17 -15.69 3.02
CA SER A 61 30.57 -15.29 2.83
C SER A 61 30.89 -15.06 1.34
N TRP A 62 30.33 -15.87 0.45
CA TRP A 62 30.44 -15.66 -1.00
C TRP A 62 29.72 -14.38 -1.44
N TYR A 63 28.52 -14.09 -0.93
CA TYR A 63 27.80 -12.84 -1.18
C TYR A 63 28.57 -11.61 -0.68
N LYS A 64 29.11 -11.66 0.55
CA LYS A 64 29.99 -10.61 1.09
C LYS A 64 31.21 -10.35 0.20
N SER A 65 31.71 -11.36 -0.52
CA SER A 65 32.82 -11.18 -1.46
C SER A 65 32.51 -10.22 -2.62
N PHE A 66 31.22 -10.03 -3.00
CA PHE A 66 30.82 -9.10 -4.06
C PHE A 66 30.97 -7.62 -3.66
N LEU A 67 30.91 -7.33 -2.36
CA LEU A 67 31.01 -5.97 -1.82
C LEU A 67 32.46 -5.46 -1.81
N SER A 68 32.60 -4.17 -2.08
CA SER A 68 33.82 -3.37 -1.88
C SER A 68 34.15 -3.21 -0.39
N GLU A 69 33.12 -2.92 0.41
CA GLU A 69 33.20 -2.64 1.84
C GLU A 69 32.04 -3.33 2.58
N SER A 70 32.29 -3.83 3.78
CA SER A 70 31.28 -4.49 4.62
C SER A 70 30.45 -3.52 5.47
N VAL A 71 30.93 -2.28 5.66
CA VAL A 71 30.35 -1.24 6.52
C VAL A 71 30.33 0.10 5.77
N SER A 72 29.37 0.97 6.06
CA SER A 72 29.28 2.34 5.51
C SER A 72 30.16 3.33 6.29
N ASP A 73 30.34 4.54 5.74
CA ASP A 73 30.93 5.69 6.46
C ASP A 73 30.19 6.03 7.78
N THR A 74 28.92 5.61 7.91
CA THR A 74 28.09 5.80 9.12
C THR A 74 28.18 4.65 10.13
N GLY A 75 28.94 3.59 9.84
CA GLY A 75 29.06 2.41 10.72
C GLY A 75 27.94 1.37 10.56
N GLU A 76 27.05 1.53 9.58
CA GLU A 76 25.99 0.56 9.28
C GLU A 76 26.52 -0.58 8.39
N PRO A 77 26.01 -1.82 8.52
CA PRO A 77 26.38 -2.90 7.61
C PRO A 77 25.91 -2.57 6.18
N ARG A 78 26.81 -2.73 5.18
CA ARG A 78 26.42 -2.52 3.77
C ARG A 78 25.61 -3.68 3.21
N LEU A 79 25.90 -4.91 3.63
CA LEU A 79 25.03 -6.06 3.42
C LEU A 79 23.82 -5.91 4.35
N LEU A 80 22.63 -5.82 3.80
CA LEU A 80 21.40 -5.80 4.58
C LEU A 80 20.91 -7.24 4.82
N HIS A 81 20.89 -8.06 3.77
CA HIS A 81 20.35 -9.43 3.81
C HIS A 81 21.05 -10.35 2.81
N SER A 82 20.96 -11.65 3.06
CA SER A 82 21.37 -12.75 2.17
C SER A 82 20.24 -13.77 2.06
N TYR A 83 20.06 -14.39 0.89
CA TYR A 83 18.99 -15.39 0.69
C TYR A 83 19.46 -16.55 -0.20
N SER A 84 19.02 -17.75 0.19
CA SER A 84 19.50 -19.02 -0.34
C SER A 84 18.45 -19.77 -1.17
N GLU A 85 17.23 -19.95 -0.63
CA GLU A 85 16.27 -20.96 -1.15
C GLU A 85 15.20 -20.46 -2.12
N VAL A 86 15.13 -19.15 -2.35
CA VAL A 86 14.00 -18.49 -3.02
C VAL A 86 14.46 -17.53 -4.12
N PHE A 87 15.54 -16.79 -3.91
CA PHE A 87 16.29 -16.13 -4.99
C PHE A 87 17.74 -16.04 -4.54
N SER A 88 18.66 -16.53 -5.38
CA SER A 88 20.08 -16.54 -5.08
C SER A 88 20.61 -15.10 -5.16
N GLY A 89 20.95 -14.52 -4.02
CA GLY A 89 21.18 -13.07 -3.96
C GLY A 89 21.40 -12.51 -2.57
N PHE A 90 21.56 -11.20 -2.55
CA PHE A 90 21.67 -10.40 -1.33
C PHE A 90 21.09 -9.00 -1.57
N ALA A 91 20.85 -8.24 -0.51
CA ALA A 91 20.60 -6.81 -0.64
C ALA A 91 21.73 -6.03 -0.01
N ALA A 92 22.11 -4.92 -0.65
CA ALA A 92 23.14 -4.06 -0.14
C ALA A 92 22.85 -2.58 -0.41
N LYS A 93 23.33 -1.74 0.51
CA LYS A 93 23.50 -0.30 0.29
C LYS A 93 24.73 -0.10 -0.60
N LEU A 94 24.51 0.27 -1.86
CA LEU A 94 25.58 0.48 -2.85
C LEU A 94 25.53 1.91 -3.41
N THR A 95 26.69 2.45 -3.74
CA THR A 95 26.81 3.57 -4.69
C THR A 95 26.57 3.09 -6.13
N GLN A 96 26.30 4.01 -7.05
CA GLN A 96 26.13 3.65 -8.46
C GLN A 96 27.47 3.15 -9.04
N PHE A 97 28.60 3.72 -8.62
CA PHE A 97 29.93 3.25 -8.98
C PHE A 97 30.22 1.80 -8.54
N GLU A 98 29.85 1.44 -7.30
CA GLU A 98 30.02 0.08 -6.78
C GLU A 98 29.14 -0.92 -7.52
N LEU A 99 27.86 -0.58 -7.78
CA LEU A 99 26.97 -1.39 -8.60
C LEU A 99 27.52 -1.59 -10.02
N ASN A 100 27.98 -0.52 -10.68
CA ASN A 100 28.59 -0.56 -12.02
C ASN A 100 29.92 -1.35 -12.05
N SER A 101 30.52 -1.63 -10.89
CA SER A 101 31.72 -2.47 -10.74
C SER A 101 31.34 -3.92 -10.44
N MET A 102 30.33 -4.13 -9.60
CA MET A 102 29.76 -5.43 -9.25
C MET A 102 29.15 -6.14 -10.47
N GLN A 103 28.50 -5.40 -11.37
CA GLN A 103 27.95 -5.87 -12.65
C GLN A 103 28.97 -6.60 -13.56
N LYS A 104 30.27 -6.44 -13.32
CA LYS A 104 31.36 -7.02 -14.13
C LYS A 104 31.96 -8.28 -13.49
N ARG A 105 31.44 -8.72 -12.34
CA ARG A 105 31.97 -9.87 -11.59
C ARG A 105 31.30 -11.15 -12.04
N GLU A 106 32.08 -12.22 -12.16
CA GLU A 106 31.57 -13.55 -12.46
C GLU A 106 30.55 -13.98 -11.37
N GLY A 107 29.44 -14.58 -11.80
CA GLY A 107 28.30 -14.89 -10.94
C GLY A 107 27.32 -13.72 -10.72
N PHE A 108 27.61 -12.47 -11.11
CA PHE A 108 26.57 -11.42 -11.09
C PHE A 108 25.49 -11.71 -12.15
N VAL A 109 24.21 -11.54 -11.78
CA VAL A 109 23.08 -11.64 -12.70
C VAL A 109 22.39 -10.29 -12.88
N ARG A 110 21.96 -9.63 -11.79
CA ARG A 110 21.20 -8.37 -11.88
C ARG A 110 21.13 -7.60 -10.55
N ALA A 111 20.59 -6.37 -10.57
CA ALA A 111 20.27 -5.60 -9.37
C ALA A 111 19.02 -4.72 -9.53
N PHE A 112 18.26 -4.51 -8.45
CA PHE A 112 16.94 -3.85 -8.45
C PHE A 112 16.78 -2.81 -7.32
N PRO A 113 16.18 -1.62 -7.57
CA PRO A 113 15.92 -0.60 -6.55
C PRO A 113 14.53 -0.72 -5.87
N GLU A 114 14.50 -0.39 -4.57
CA GLU A 114 13.46 -0.64 -3.55
C GLU A 114 12.15 0.22 -3.60
N ARG A 115 11.01 -0.25 -3.03
CA ARG A 115 9.62 0.30 -3.17
C ARG A 115 8.72 0.14 -1.89
N LYS A 116 7.43 0.60 -1.86
CA LYS A 116 6.50 0.67 -0.65
C LYS A 116 4.96 0.60 -0.96
N LEU A 117 4.05 0.15 -0.03
CA LEU A 117 2.56 -0.06 -0.21
C LEU A 117 1.61 0.14 1.06
N TYR A 118 0.30 -0.27 1.04
CA TYR A 118 -0.84 0.12 1.95
C TYR A 118 -2.05 -0.88 2.19
N LEU A 119 -3.03 -0.54 3.09
CA LEU A 119 -3.95 -1.35 3.98
C LEU A 119 -5.51 -1.45 3.67
N GLN A 120 -6.22 -2.59 3.94
CA GLN A 120 -7.72 -2.77 4.20
C GLN A 120 -8.02 -4.12 4.99
N THR A 121 -9.18 -4.67 5.51
CA THR A 121 -10.70 -4.66 5.40
C THR A 121 -11.44 -4.96 6.79
N THR A 122 -12.78 -5.23 6.92
CA THR A 122 -13.43 -5.93 8.12
C THR A 122 -14.77 -6.73 7.98
N HIS A 123 -15.75 -6.39 7.11
CA HIS A 123 -17.10 -7.04 7.04
C HIS A 123 -17.17 -8.32 6.18
N THR A 124 -16.06 -8.62 5.52
CA THR A 124 -15.97 -9.47 4.33
C THR A 124 -16.54 -10.91 4.42
N PRO A 125 -16.43 -11.69 5.52
CA PRO A 125 -16.81 -13.10 5.49
C PRO A 125 -18.28 -13.36 5.13
N GLU A 126 -19.21 -12.61 5.75
CA GLU A 126 -20.64 -12.84 5.53
C GLU A 126 -21.09 -12.40 4.12
N PHE A 127 -20.54 -11.30 3.61
CA PHE A 127 -20.74 -10.84 2.24
C PHE A 127 -20.31 -11.89 1.19
N LEU A 128 -19.28 -12.68 1.49
CA LEU A 128 -18.83 -13.81 0.68
C LEU A 128 -19.62 -15.12 0.94
N GLY A 129 -20.67 -15.07 1.76
CA GLY A 129 -21.52 -16.23 2.10
C GLY A 129 -20.92 -17.18 3.14
N LEU A 130 -19.81 -16.81 3.78
CA LEU A 130 -19.21 -17.58 4.88
C LEU A 130 -20.03 -17.34 6.15
N ARG A 131 -20.86 -18.31 6.51
CA ARG A 131 -21.77 -18.27 7.68
C ARG A 131 -21.59 -19.51 8.53
N THR A 132 -21.58 -19.35 9.85
CA THR A 132 -21.38 -20.44 10.83
C THR A 132 -22.48 -21.49 10.78
N GLU A 133 -23.72 -21.07 10.53
CA GLU A 133 -24.94 -21.89 10.56
C GLU A 133 -25.25 -22.58 9.21
N SER A 134 -24.45 -22.36 8.17
CA SER A 134 -24.67 -22.95 6.84
C SER A 134 -23.77 -24.16 6.59
N ASN A 135 -24.23 -25.10 5.77
CA ASN A 135 -23.40 -26.20 5.23
C ASN A 135 -22.44 -25.71 4.12
N GLY A 136 -21.91 -24.48 4.26
CA GLY A 136 -21.00 -23.83 3.33
C GLY A 136 -19.52 -24.15 3.58
N LEU A 137 -18.65 -23.40 2.91
CA LEU A 137 -17.20 -23.65 2.87
C LEU A 137 -16.56 -23.71 4.26
N TRP A 138 -17.00 -22.91 5.23
CA TRP A 138 -16.48 -22.95 6.61
C TRP A 138 -16.69 -24.31 7.28
N ASN A 139 -17.90 -24.89 7.25
CA ASN A 139 -18.12 -26.21 7.82
C ASN A 139 -17.44 -27.31 7.00
N ALA A 140 -17.39 -27.20 5.66
CA ALA A 140 -16.69 -28.16 4.80
C ALA A 140 -15.15 -28.17 4.99
N SER A 141 -14.55 -27.03 5.32
CA SER A 141 -13.10 -26.86 5.57
C SER A 141 -12.72 -26.89 7.06
N ALA A 142 -13.66 -27.20 7.95
CA ALA A 142 -13.51 -27.07 9.40
C ALA A 142 -12.92 -25.70 9.83
N PHE A 143 -13.33 -24.62 9.16
CA PHE A 143 -12.89 -23.23 9.35
C PHE A 143 -11.37 -23.02 9.18
N GLY A 144 -10.72 -23.89 8.38
CA GLY A 144 -9.27 -23.88 8.14
C GLY A 144 -8.44 -24.63 9.19
N ARG A 145 -9.07 -25.48 10.02
CA ARG A 145 -8.37 -26.23 11.09
C ARG A 145 -7.17 -27.02 10.56
N GLY A 146 -6.00 -26.82 11.16
CA GLY A 146 -4.77 -27.54 10.81
C GLY A 146 -4.03 -27.02 9.56
N ILE A 147 -4.56 -25.95 8.93
CA ILE A 147 -3.87 -25.14 7.92
C ILE A 147 -3.06 -24.05 8.64
N ILE A 148 -1.88 -23.74 8.11
CA ILE A 148 -0.95 -22.72 8.61
C ILE A 148 -0.83 -21.64 7.54
N VAL A 149 -1.27 -20.43 7.86
CA VAL A 149 -1.14 -19.25 7.00
C VAL A 149 0.11 -18.47 7.39
N GLY A 150 1.07 -18.38 6.48
CA GLY A 150 2.20 -17.46 6.58
C GLY A 150 1.80 -16.05 6.14
N LEU A 151 2.13 -15.02 6.91
CA LEU A 151 2.03 -13.61 6.47
C LEU A 151 3.39 -12.94 6.48
N LEU A 152 3.71 -12.31 5.36
CA LEU A 152 4.88 -11.47 5.15
C LEU A 152 4.40 -10.02 5.16
N ASP A 153 4.64 -9.31 6.26
CA ASP A 153 4.02 -8.01 6.54
C ASP A 153 4.81 -7.21 7.61
N THR A 154 4.23 -6.17 8.24
CA THR A 154 4.85 -5.32 9.28
C THR A 154 4.98 -5.96 10.68
N GLY A 155 4.69 -7.26 10.82
CA GLY A 155 4.75 -7.97 12.10
C GLY A 155 3.37 -8.22 12.70
N ILE A 156 3.28 -8.43 14.02
CA ILE A 156 2.02 -8.80 14.69
C ILE A 156 1.82 -8.14 16.06
N ALA A 157 0.66 -7.51 16.27
CA ALA A 157 0.19 -7.13 17.60
C ALA A 157 -0.31 -8.38 18.36
N ALA A 158 0.62 -9.22 18.82
CA ALA A 158 0.35 -10.58 19.32
C ALA A 158 -0.76 -10.69 20.38
N GLY A 159 -0.94 -9.66 21.22
CA GLY A 159 -1.99 -9.61 22.26
C GLY A 159 -3.39 -9.22 21.76
N HIS A 160 -3.58 -8.97 20.46
CA HIS A 160 -4.87 -8.56 19.91
C HIS A 160 -5.91 -9.71 19.96
N PRO A 161 -7.20 -9.46 20.31
CA PRO A 161 -8.19 -10.53 20.51
C PRO A 161 -8.36 -11.51 19.33
N SER A 162 -8.14 -11.05 18.10
CA SER A 162 -8.17 -11.89 16.89
C SER A 162 -7.15 -13.03 16.88
N PHE A 163 -6.11 -12.96 17.72
CA PHE A 163 -5.06 -13.98 17.86
C PHE A 163 -5.17 -14.79 19.15
N SER A 164 -6.32 -14.70 19.83
CA SER A 164 -6.70 -15.68 20.86
C SER A 164 -6.83 -17.08 20.24
N ASP A 165 -6.31 -18.09 20.93
CA ASP A 165 -6.40 -19.50 20.54
C ASP A 165 -7.62 -20.24 21.11
N ALA A 166 -8.58 -19.51 21.70
CA ALA A 166 -9.84 -20.05 22.18
C ALA A 166 -10.59 -20.82 21.07
N GLY A 167 -10.58 -22.16 21.17
CA GLY A 167 -11.20 -23.09 20.20
C GLY A 167 -10.33 -23.48 19.00
N VAL A 168 -9.03 -23.17 19.03
CA VAL A 168 -8.02 -23.60 18.05
C VAL A 168 -7.26 -24.80 18.64
N PRO A 169 -7.04 -25.90 17.90
CA PRO A 169 -6.30 -27.06 18.42
C PRO A 169 -4.79 -26.78 18.48
N LEU A 170 -4.02 -27.72 19.03
CA LEU A 170 -2.55 -27.69 18.96
C LEU A 170 -2.05 -27.56 17.49
N PRO A 171 -0.87 -26.94 17.26
CA PRO A 171 -0.28 -26.84 15.92
C PRO A 171 0.00 -28.21 15.27
N PRO A 172 -0.02 -28.32 13.93
CA PRO A 172 0.33 -29.56 13.24
C PRO A 172 1.78 -29.99 13.51
N ALA A 173 2.02 -31.28 13.79
CA ALA A 173 3.35 -31.81 14.12
C ALA A 173 4.41 -31.72 12.98
N ARG A 174 4.02 -31.22 11.80
CA ARG A 174 4.90 -30.88 10.67
C ARG A 174 5.51 -29.47 10.76
N TRP A 175 4.98 -28.62 11.65
CA TRP A 175 5.42 -27.25 11.87
C TRP A 175 6.83 -27.22 12.46
N LYS A 176 7.71 -26.41 11.89
CA LYS A 176 9.12 -26.28 12.30
C LYS A 176 9.51 -24.87 12.73
N GLY A 177 8.65 -23.88 12.49
CA GLY A 177 8.97 -22.48 12.74
C GLY A 177 9.03 -22.12 14.22
N SER A 178 9.71 -21.01 14.48
CA SER A 178 10.03 -20.50 15.82
C SER A 178 9.20 -19.27 16.19
N CYS A 179 9.31 -18.87 17.46
CA CYS A 179 8.68 -17.67 18.01
C CYS A 179 9.71 -16.82 18.73
N ALA A 180 9.90 -15.58 18.27
CA ALA A 180 10.80 -14.58 18.84
C ALA A 180 10.09 -13.60 19.80
N LEU A 181 8.79 -13.80 20.08
CA LEU A 181 8.06 -13.02 21.07
C LEU A 181 8.50 -13.40 22.50
N GLU A 182 8.86 -12.42 23.32
CA GLU A 182 9.24 -12.64 24.73
C GLU A 182 8.14 -13.34 25.55
N ALA A 183 6.87 -13.01 25.26
CA ALA A 183 5.70 -13.63 25.88
C ALA A 183 5.37 -15.03 25.34
N GLY A 184 6.11 -15.50 24.34
CA GLY A 184 5.86 -16.75 23.62
C GLY A 184 4.74 -16.67 22.57
N CYS A 185 4.53 -17.80 21.90
CA CYS A 185 3.45 -18.03 20.94
C CYS A 185 2.34 -18.90 21.58
N ASN A 186 1.15 -18.91 20.97
CA ASN A 186 0.00 -19.70 21.43
C ASN A 186 -0.45 -20.66 20.31
N ASN A 187 -1.59 -21.35 20.46
CA ASN A 187 -2.03 -22.31 19.43
C ASN A 187 -2.61 -21.64 18.17
N LYS A 188 -2.80 -20.32 18.18
CA LYS A 188 -3.30 -19.50 17.07
C LYS A 188 -2.17 -18.81 16.33
N LEU A 189 -1.41 -17.95 16.98
CA LEU A 189 -0.14 -17.40 16.51
C LEU A 189 0.97 -18.37 16.92
N ILE A 190 1.36 -19.25 16.00
CA ILE A 190 2.24 -20.40 16.25
C ILE A 190 3.71 -20.13 15.90
N GLY A 191 3.97 -19.02 15.20
CA GLY A 191 5.30 -18.53 14.88
C GLY A 191 5.28 -17.03 14.64
N ALA A 192 6.36 -16.37 15.05
CA ALA A 192 6.52 -14.92 14.96
C ALA A 192 8.02 -14.62 14.86
N ARG A 193 8.47 -14.13 13.71
CA ARG A 193 9.89 -13.90 13.39
C ARG A 193 10.04 -12.53 12.70
N ALA A 194 11.17 -11.87 12.88
CA ALA A 194 11.54 -10.67 12.13
C ALA A 194 12.77 -10.93 11.27
N PHE A 195 12.92 -10.13 10.21
CA PHE A 195 14.02 -10.21 9.24
C PHE A 195 14.69 -8.86 9.00
N VAL A 196 14.04 -7.76 9.42
CA VAL A 196 14.47 -6.37 9.26
C VAL A 196 15.78 -6.11 10.01
N PRO A 197 16.84 -5.55 9.39
CA PRO A 197 18.15 -5.46 10.02
C PRO A 197 18.12 -4.43 11.15
N GLY A 198 18.39 -4.88 12.38
CA GLY A 198 18.33 -4.02 13.57
C GLY A 198 16.94 -3.87 14.19
N ASP A 199 15.91 -4.54 13.65
CA ASP A 199 14.63 -4.74 14.34
C ASP A 199 14.30 -6.23 14.40
N GLU A 200 14.89 -6.90 15.40
CA GLU A 200 14.66 -8.31 15.72
C GLU A 200 13.24 -8.58 16.26
N SER A 201 12.41 -7.55 16.46
CA SER A 201 11.10 -7.65 17.08
C SER A 201 10.03 -8.02 16.05
N PRO A 202 9.32 -9.17 16.19
CA PRO A 202 8.21 -9.49 15.31
C PRO A 202 6.93 -8.68 15.61
N LEU A 203 6.98 -7.69 16.51
CA LEU A 203 5.85 -6.83 16.85
C LEU A 203 5.54 -5.81 15.75
N ASP A 204 4.25 -5.54 15.58
CA ASP A 204 3.72 -4.60 14.61
C ASP A 204 3.78 -3.15 15.14
N ASP A 205 4.59 -2.31 14.50
CA ASP A 205 4.70 -0.87 14.76
C ASP A 205 3.86 -0.01 13.79
N ASN A 206 3.19 -0.63 12.82
CA ASN A 206 2.41 0.05 11.78
C ASN A 206 0.89 -0.23 11.88
N GLY A 207 0.53 -1.48 12.14
CA GLY A 207 -0.84 -2.01 12.11
C GLY A 207 -1.14 -2.92 10.91
N HIS A 208 -0.26 -2.97 9.89
CA HIS A 208 -0.52 -3.66 8.62
C HIS A 208 -0.60 -5.18 8.78
N GLY A 209 0.43 -5.81 9.33
CA GLY A 209 0.45 -7.24 9.57
C GLY A 209 -0.62 -7.69 10.56
N THR A 210 -0.98 -6.86 11.54
CA THR A 210 -2.14 -7.09 12.41
C THR A 210 -3.45 -7.11 11.63
N HIS A 211 -3.66 -6.17 10.72
CA HIS A 211 -4.89 -6.03 9.95
C HIS A 211 -5.04 -7.16 8.90
N THR A 212 -3.98 -7.45 8.15
CA THR A 212 -3.96 -8.52 7.14
C THR A 212 -4.04 -9.91 7.78
N ALA A 213 -3.35 -10.15 8.90
CA ALA A 213 -3.44 -11.41 9.65
C ALA A 213 -4.86 -11.65 10.20
N SER A 214 -5.49 -10.61 10.75
CA SER A 214 -6.86 -10.70 11.26
C SER A 214 -7.88 -10.90 10.13
N THR A 215 -7.64 -10.34 8.94
CA THR A 215 -8.47 -10.55 7.73
C THR A 215 -8.31 -11.96 7.16
N ALA A 216 -7.08 -12.48 7.05
CA ALA A 216 -6.81 -13.81 6.52
C ALA A 216 -7.30 -14.90 7.48
N ALA A 217 -6.93 -14.80 8.76
CA ALA A 217 -7.17 -15.86 9.74
C ALA A 217 -7.39 -15.32 11.17
N GLY A 218 -8.06 -14.18 11.38
CA GLY A 218 -8.51 -13.78 12.71
C GLY A 218 -9.53 -14.78 13.30
N ASN A 219 -9.39 -15.12 14.58
CA ASN A 219 -10.41 -15.85 15.33
C ASN A 219 -11.65 -14.93 15.57
N PHE A 220 -12.77 -15.50 15.99
CA PHE A 220 -14.02 -14.76 16.20
C PHE A 220 -13.92 -13.78 17.38
N VAL A 221 -14.10 -12.48 17.12
CA VAL A 221 -14.09 -11.40 18.12
C VAL A 221 -15.47 -10.71 18.15
N PRO A 222 -16.35 -11.05 19.12
CA PRO A 222 -17.67 -10.44 19.24
C PRO A 222 -17.58 -9.02 19.80
N GLY A 223 -18.44 -8.11 19.33
CA GLY A 223 -18.47 -6.71 19.75
C GLY A 223 -17.38 -5.85 19.10
N ALA A 224 -16.74 -6.33 18.04
CA ALA A 224 -15.78 -5.56 17.26
C ALA A 224 -16.49 -4.41 16.53
N GLN A 225 -15.91 -3.20 16.59
CA GLN A 225 -16.42 -1.98 15.98
C GLN A 225 -15.29 -0.94 15.86
N ALA A 226 -15.40 0.00 14.93
CA ALA A 226 -14.53 1.17 14.81
C ALA A 226 -15.37 2.44 14.97
N TYR A 227 -15.10 3.29 15.96
CA TYR A 227 -15.86 4.53 16.21
C TYR A 227 -17.40 4.36 16.38
N GLY A 228 -17.85 3.18 16.83
CA GLY A 228 -19.27 2.81 16.89
C GLY A 228 -19.85 2.29 15.57
N GLN A 229 -19.03 2.19 14.53
CA GLN A 229 -19.37 1.71 13.19
C GLN A 229 -18.90 0.28 12.95
N ALA A 230 -19.49 -0.39 11.96
CA ALA A 230 -19.26 -1.79 11.59
C ALA A 230 -19.37 -2.77 12.79
N GLY A 231 -20.26 -2.47 13.75
CA GLY A 231 -20.45 -3.27 14.96
C GLY A 231 -20.94 -4.68 14.66
N GLY A 232 -20.17 -5.69 15.05
CA GLY A 232 -20.50 -7.10 14.79
C GLY A 232 -19.56 -8.09 15.46
N THR A 233 -19.37 -9.25 14.83
CA THR A 233 -18.32 -10.21 15.19
C THR A 233 -17.28 -10.23 14.08
N ALA A 234 -16.09 -9.71 14.35
CA ALA A 234 -14.98 -9.78 13.40
C ALA A 234 -14.45 -11.22 13.34
N ALA A 235 -14.09 -11.67 12.13
CA ALA A 235 -13.50 -12.98 11.88
C ALA A 235 -12.71 -12.94 10.56
N GLY A 236 -11.63 -13.71 10.46
CA GLY A 236 -10.90 -13.87 9.20
C GLY A 236 -11.57 -14.89 8.26
N MET A 237 -11.01 -15.05 7.06
CA MET A 237 -11.49 -16.07 6.10
C MET A 237 -11.32 -17.50 6.65
N ALA A 238 -10.27 -17.77 7.44
CA ALA A 238 -10.02 -19.05 8.08
C ALA A 238 -9.87 -18.93 9.62
N PRO A 239 -10.97 -18.77 10.40
CA PRO A 239 -10.88 -18.47 11.83
C PRO A 239 -10.18 -19.53 12.69
N ARG A 240 -10.10 -20.79 12.23
CA ARG A 240 -9.46 -21.91 12.94
C ARG A 240 -8.14 -22.37 12.31
N ALA A 241 -7.65 -21.68 11.28
CA ALA A 241 -6.26 -21.84 10.82
C ALA A 241 -5.27 -21.27 11.84
N HIS A 242 -4.05 -21.78 11.79
CA HIS A 242 -2.91 -21.25 12.52
C HIS A 242 -2.25 -20.12 11.72
N LEU A 243 -1.53 -19.26 12.42
CA LEU A 243 -0.93 -18.05 11.91
C LEU A 243 0.58 -18.09 12.19
N ALA A 244 1.39 -17.85 11.16
CA ALA A 244 2.83 -17.65 11.29
C ALA A 244 3.18 -16.29 10.65
N VAL A 245 3.81 -15.39 11.41
CA VAL A 245 4.10 -14.03 10.94
C VAL A 245 5.60 -13.80 10.80
N TYR A 246 5.96 -13.22 9.65
CA TYR A 246 7.30 -12.89 9.24
C TYR A 246 7.33 -11.37 9.04
N LYS A 247 7.90 -10.63 9.99
CA LYS A 247 8.08 -9.18 9.88
C LYS A 247 9.16 -8.89 8.84
N VAL A 248 8.73 -8.34 7.72
CA VAL A 248 9.54 -8.04 6.53
C VAL A 248 9.38 -6.59 6.06
N CYS A 249 8.78 -5.77 6.92
CA CYS A 249 8.51 -4.36 6.69
C CYS A 249 8.78 -3.57 7.96
N SER A 250 9.19 -2.31 7.81
CA SER A 250 9.35 -1.33 8.89
C SER A 250 8.83 0.04 8.45
N ALA A 251 8.99 1.06 9.29
CA ALA A 251 8.74 2.46 8.93
C ALA A 251 9.51 2.94 7.67
N SER A 252 10.60 2.28 7.25
CA SER A 252 11.28 2.60 5.99
C SER A 252 10.56 2.06 4.75
N GLY A 253 9.73 1.02 4.88
CA GLY A 253 9.15 0.26 3.78
C GLY A 253 9.34 -1.24 3.97
N CYS A 254 9.14 -2.02 2.91
CA CYS A 254 9.45 -3.44 2.86
C CYS A 254 10.54 -3.61 1.79
N THR A 255 11.69 -4.14 2.15
CA THR A 255 12.75 -4.37 1.16
C THR A 255 12.45 -5.71 0.47
N ASP A 256 12.66 -5.84 -0.85
CA ASP A 256 12.43 -7.15 -1.51
C ASP A 256 13.28 -8.24 -0.83
N SER A 257 14.43 -7.84 -0.28
CA SER A 257 15.29 -8.61 0.59
C SER A 257 14.62 -9.24 1.80
N ASP A 258 13.93 -8.41 2.60
CA ASP A 258 13.22 -8.83 3.80
C ASP A 258 12.13 -9.81 3.44
N VAL A 259 11.31 -9.44 2.45
CA VAL A 259 10.17 -10.22 1.96
C VAL A 259 10.66 -11.60 1.53
N LEU A 260 11.79 -11.64 0.83
CA LEU A 260 12.43 -12.86 0.37
C LEU A 260 13.02 -13.72 1.50
N ALA A 261 13.69 -13.12 2.49
CA ALA A 261 14.17 -13.85 3.67
C ALA A 261 13.01 -14.45 4.50
N GLY A 262 11.91 -13.70 4.63
CA GLY A 262 10.65 -14.20 5.20
C GLY A 262 9.99 -15.29 4.36
N LEU A 263 10.18 -15.28 3.03
CA LEU A 263 9.63 -16.27 2.11
C LEU A 263 10.36 -17.62 2.19
N ASP A 264 11.71 -17.63 2.27
CA ASP A 264 12.47 -18.85 2.64
C ASP A 264 11.95 -19.39 3.97
N ALA A 265 11.96 -18.55 5.00
CA ALA A 265 11.54 -18.93 6.34
C ALA A 265 10.14 -19.55 6.37
N ALA A 266 9.16 -18.97 5.67
CA ALA A 266 7.80 -19.50 5.61
C ALA A 266 7.73 -20.89 4.94
N VAL A 267 8.42 -21.06 3.80
CA VAL A 267 8.51 -22.33 3.08
C VAL A 267 9.22 -23.41 3.92
N LYS A 268 10.31 -23.03 4.59
CA LYS A 268 11.17 -23.88 5.43
C LYS A 268 10.47 -24.33 6.72
N ASP A 269 9.75 -23.41 7.36
CA ASP A 269 8.98 -23.63 8.60
C ASP A 269 7.73 -24.50 8.36
N GLY A 270 7.23 -24.54 7.11
CA GLY A 270 6.24 -25.51 6.63
C GLY A 270 4.80 -25.00 6.59
N VAL A 271 4.59 -23.74 6.19
CA VAL A 271 3.25 -23.17 5.94
C VAL A 271 2.55 -23.82 4.74
N ASP A 272 1.22 -23.67 4.62
CA ASP A 272 0.44 -24.20 3.47
C ASP A 272 0.06 -23.11 2.46
N VAL A 273 -0.16 -21.90 2.97
CA VAL A 273 -0.58 -20.72 2.20
C VAL A 273 0.22 -19.53 2.69
N ILE A 274 0.70 -18.70 1.77
CA ILE A 274 1.42 -17.46 2.05
C ILE A 274 0.59 -16.28 1.55
N SER A 275 0.37 -15.30 2.42
CA SER A 275 -0.28 -14.03 2.08
C SER A 275 0.77 -12.92 2.08
N ILE A 276 0.91 -12.24 0.94
CA ILE A 276 1.83 -11.12 0.73
C ILE A 276 1.00 -9.92 0.29
N SER A 277 0.61 -9.06 1.23
CA SER A 277 -0.10 -7.81 0.94
C SER A 277 0.85 -6.69 0.47
N LEU A 278 1.93 -7.09 -0.20
CA LEU A 278 3.09 -6.27 -0.60
C LEU A 278 3.31 -6.40 -2.12
N GLY A 279 4.37 -5.75 -2.64
CA GLY A 279 4.71 -5.73 -4.06
C GLY A 279 5.32 -4.39 -4.50
N GLY A 280 5.59 -4.27 -5.80
CA GLY A 280 6.11 -3.05 -6.42
C GLY A 280 5.61 -2.86 -7.84
N GLY A 281 6.17 -1.89 -8.57
CA GLY A 281 5.90 -1.73 -10.00
C GLY A 281 6.39 -2.94 -10.82
N SER A 282 5.72 -3.22 -11.93
CA SER A 282 6.02 -4.38 -12.77
C SER A 282 7.47 -4.41 -13.30
N VAL A 283 8.05 -5.61 -13.34
CA VAL A 283 9.32 -5.98 -13.99
C VAL A 283 9.19 -7.41 -14.55
N PRO A 284 10.02 -7.84 -15.52
CA PRO A 284 10.00 -9.22 -16.01
C PRO A 284 10.22 -10.27 -14.91
N PHE A 285 9.71 -11.49 -15.11
CA PHE A 285 9.69 -12.49 -14.02
C PHE A 285 11.08 -13.05 -13.64
N ASP A 286 12.10 -12.90 -14.50
CA ASP A 286 13.50 -13.17 -14.18
C ASP A 286 14.19 -11.99 -13.46
N GLU A 287 13.49 -10.87 -13.32
CA GLU A 287 13.88 -9.65 -12.62
C GLU A 287 13.14 -9.46 -11.28
N ASP A 288 11.98 -10.08 -11.10
CA ASP A 288 11.23 -10.05 -9.83
C ASP A 288 11.77 -11.11 -8.85
N ALA A 289 12.49 -10.66 -7.83
CA ALA A 289 13.07 -11.51 -6.79
C ALA A 289 12.01 -12.28 -5.99
N ILE A 290 10.86 -11.66 -5.74
CA ILE A 290 9.76 -12.26 -4.98
C ILE A 290 9.02 -13.28 -5.84
N ALA A 291 8.87 -13.02 -7.15
CA ALA A 291 8.29 -13.98 -8.08
C ALA A 291 9.15 -15.25 -8.18
N ILE A 292 10.47 -15.13 -8.32
CA ILE A 292 11.35 -16.31 -8.35
C ILE A 292 11.22 -17.12 -7.04
N GLY A 293 11.11 -16.44 -5.90
CA GLY A 293 10.86 -17.09 -4.61
C GLY A 293 9.48 -17.75 -4.49
N ALA A 294 8.44 -17.10 -5.00
CA ALA A 294 7.09 -17.63 -5.02
C ALA A 294 6.94 -18.82 -5.98
N PHE A 295 7.78 -18.91 -7.02
CA PHE A 295 7.88 -20.10 -7.87
C PHE A 295 8.43 -21.30 -7.08
N ALA A 296 9.51 -21.11 -6.32
CA ALA A 296 10.06 -22.16 -5.45
C ALA A 296 9.08 -22.60 -4.33
N ALA A 297 8.24 -21.69 -3.84
CA ALA A 297 7.12 -22.02 -2.94
C ALA A 297 6.03 -22.84 -3.66
N PHE A 298 5.64 -22.42 -4.87
CA PHE A 298 4.65 -23.10 -5.72
C PHE A 298 5.09 -24.52 -6.12
N GLU A 299 6.35 -24.74 -6.48
CA GLU A 299 6.90 -26.09 -6.75
C GLU A 299 6.86 -27.00 -5.52
N LYS A 300 6.98 -26.43 -4.32
CA LYS A 300 6.82 -27.14 -3.03
C LYS A 300 5.34 -27.30 -2.62
N GLY A 301 4.39 -26.90 -3.47
CA GLY A 301 2.94 -27.03 -3.28
C GLY A 301 2.28 -25.94 -2.43
N ILE A 302 3.01 -24.88 -2.10
CA ILE A 302 2.55 -23.78 -1.23
C ILE A 302 1.92 -22.68 -2.09
N VAL A 303 0.69 -22.28 -1.76
CA VAL A 303 -0.05 -21.26 -2.53
C VAL A 303 0.33 -19.87 -2.06
N VAL A 304 0.79 -19.01 -2.97
CA VAL A 304 1.13 -17.61 -2.67
C VAL A 304 0.04 -16.68 -3.20
N SER A 305 -0.57 -15.90 -2.30
CA SER A 305 -1.63 -14.91 -2.58
C SER A 305 -1.07 -13.50 -2.43
N CYS A 306 -1.18 -12.70 -3.49
CA CYS A 306 -0.57 -11.37 -3.57
C CYS A 306 -1.61 -10.30 -3.94
N ALA A 307 -1.43 -9.06 -3.45
CA ALA A 307 -2.27 -7.93 -3.84
C ALA A 307 -1.98 -7.49 -5.29
N ALA A 308 -3.01 -7.03 -6.02
CA ALA A 308 -2.85 -6.47 -7.37
C ALA A 308 -2.18 -5.08 -7.41
N GLY A 309 -1.93 -4.46 -6.24
CA GLY A 309 -1.42 -3.10 -6.13
C GLY A 309 -2.53 -2.04 -6.20
N ASN A 310 -2.24 -0.86 -5.64
CA ASN A 310 -3.17 0.26 -5.46
C ASN A 310 -2.85 1.44 -6.42
N ALA A 311 -2.41 1.14 -7.64
CA ALA A 311 -1.89 2.11 -8.62
C ALA A 311 -2.80 2.34 -9.86
N GLY A 312 -4.02 1.78 -9.86
CA GLY A 312 -5.05 2.06 -10.87
C GLY A 312 -5.57 3.51 -10.83
N PRO A 313 -6.44 3.92 -11.77
CA PRO A 313 -7.20 3.08 -12.70
C PRO A 313 -6.54 2.87 -14.07
N PHE A 314 -5.37 3.46 -14.31
CA PHE A 314 -4.72 3.38 -15.62
C PHE A 314 -4.31 1.95 -15.98
N ASN A 315 -4.35 1.60 -17.27
CA ASN A 315 -3.80 0.34 -17.77
C ASN A 315 -2.34 0.16 -17.33
N THR A 316 -1.90 -1.09 -17.20
CA THR A 316 -0.52 -1.45 -16.80
C THR A 316 -0.11 -0.97 -15.40
N SER A 317 -1.09 -0.86 -14.50
CA SER A 317 -0.93 -0.52 -13.07
C SER A 317 -0.82 -1.73 -12.14
N LEU A 318 -0.89 -2.95 -12.70
CA LEU A 318 -0.88 -4.20 -11.96
C LEU A 318 0.51 -4.51 -11.33
N SER A 319 0.49 -4.92 -10.06
CA SER A 319 1.61 -5.52 -9.34
C SER A 319 1.46 -7.04 -9.26
N ASN A 320 2.57 -7.75 -8.98
CA ASN A 320 2.58 -9.20 -8.74
C ASN A 320 1.97 -10.02 -9.91
N GLU A 321 2.50 -9.82 -11.12
CA GLU A 321 1.95 -10.38 -12.37
C GLU A 321 2.27 -11.87 -12.64
N ALA A 322 3.14 -12.51 -11.84
CA ALA A 322 3.72 -13.80 -12.18
C ALA A 322 2.69 -14.97 -12.23
N PRO A 323 2.75 -15.90 -13.23
CA PRO A 323 1.74 -16.94 -13.45
C PRO A 323 1.56 -18.01 -12.36
N TRP A 324 2.29 -17.94 -11.25
CA TRP A 324 2.18 -18.82 -10.08
C TRP A 324 1.57 -18.13 -8.85
N TYR A 325 1.37 -16.81 -8.90
CA TYR A 325 0.59 -16.09 -7.88
C TYR A 325 -0.91 -16.31 -8.04
N ILE A 326 -1.63 -16.21 -6.92
CA ILE A 326 -3.01 -15.75 -6.91
C ILE A 326 -2.99 -14.24 -6.70
N THR A 327 -2.98 -13.48 -7.79
CA THR A 327 -3.04 -12.02 -7.77
C THR A 327 -4.47 -11.56 -7.56
N VAL A 328 -4.71 -10.76 -6.52
CA VAL A 328 -6.04 -10.37 -6.03
C VAL A 328 -6.30 -8.88 -6.22
N GLY A 329 -7.22 -8.55 -7.13
CA GLY A 329 -7.81 -7.21 -7.25
C GLY A 329 -8.83 -6.91 -6.15
N ALA A 330 -9.14 -5.64 -5.94
CA ALA A 330 -9.96 -5.19 -4.80
C ALA A 330 -11.35 -4.66 -5.24
N THR A 331 -12.44 -5.02 -4.56
CA THR A 331 -13.81 -4.45 -4.77
C THR A 331 -14.40 -3.80 -3.53
N SER A 332 -15.39 -2.93 -3.73
CA SER A 332 -16.31 -2.54 -2.66
C SER A 332 -17.11 -3.73 -2.10
N VAL A 333 -17.70 -3.53 -0.92
CA VAL A 333 -18.71 -4.40 -0.29
C VAL A 333 -20.09 -3.72 -0.32
N ASP A 334 -21.13 -4.37 0.21
CA ASP A 334 -22.48 -3.83 0.38
C ASP A 334 -22.68 -2.94 1.62
N ARG A 335 -21.58 -2.59 2.30
CA ARG A 335 -21.51 -1.79 3.53
C ARG A 335 -21.05 -0.35 3.24
N SER A 336 -21.62 0.62 3.95
CA SER A 336 -21.32 2.05 3.83
C SER A 336 -21.42 2.78 5.17
N PHE A 337 -20.54 3.77 5.40
CA PHE A 337 -20.48 4.60 6.61
C PHE A 337 -21.22 5.93 6.38
N ARG A 338 -22.54 5.84 6.24
CA ARG A 338 -23.39 6.85 5.60
C ARG A 338 -23.40 8.20 6.35
N SER A 339 -23.15 9.25 5.59
CA SER A 339 -23.29 10.66 5.97
C SER A 339 -24.12 11.40 4.93
N TYR A 340 -24.65 12.56 5.30
CA TYR A 340 -25.44 13.42 4.41
C TYR A 340 -24.98 14.87 4.48
N VAL A 341 -24.84 15.51 3.33
CA VAL A 341 -24.65 16.96 3.18
C VAL A 341 -25.99 17.58 2.84
N GLN A 342 -26.64 18.21 3.81
CA GLN A 342 -27.88 18.96 3.62
C GLN A 342 -27.59 20.45 3.40
N LEU A 343 -28.06 21.01 2.28
CA LEU A 343 -27.94 22.43 1.95
C LEU A 343 -29.16 23.25 2.39
N ASN A 344 -28.99 24.56 2.61
CA ASN A 344 -30.10 25.45 2.99
C ASN A 344 -31.23 25.55 1.94
N ASN A 345 -30.99 25.12 0.69
CA ASN A 345 -31.97 25.09 -0.40
C ASN A 345 -32.81 23.80 -0.43
N GLY A 346 -32.67 22.94 0.58
CA GLY A 346 -33.41 21.69 0.72
C GLY A 346 -32.82 20.50 -0.04
N LYS A 347 -31.76 20.67 -0.84
CA LYS A 347 -31.02 19.54 -1.42
C LYS A 347 -30.25 18.79 -0.34
N VAL A 348 -30.19 17.47 -0.50
CA VAL A 348 -29.38 16.56 0.31
C VAL A 348 -28.55 15.70 -0.65
N TYR A 349 -27.27 15.52 -0.34
CA TYR A 349 -26.36 14.62 -1.04
C TYR A 349 -25.85 13.55 -0.08
N GLU A 350 -25.59 12.36 -0.61
CA GLU A 350 -25.11 11.22 0.18
C GLU A 350 -23.60 11.07 0.05
N GLY A 351 -22.93 10.76 1.16
CA GLY A 351 -21.49 10.55 1.22
C GLY A 351 -21.10 9.65 2.38
N GLU A 352 -19.81 9.51 2.68
CA GLU A 352 -19.33 8.70 3.81
C GLU A 352 -18.41 9.44 4.78
N SER A 353 -18.42 9.00 6.04
CA SER A 353 -17.44 9.34 7.07
C SER A 353 -17.40 8.23 8.12
N LEU A 354 -16.21 7.70 8.41
CA LEU A 354 -16.04 6.61 9.38
C LEU A 354 -16.22 7.10 10.82
N ASN A 355 -15.59 8.22 11.17
CA ASN A 355 -15.77 8.85 12.47
C ASN A 355 -16.97 9.82 12.43
N GLN A 356 -18.04 9.46 13.15
CA GLN A 356 -19.32 10.16 13.13
C GLN A 356 -19.53 10.92 14.45
N LEU A 357 -19.14 12.19 14.46
CA LEU A 357 -19.10 13.00 15.68
C LEU A 357 -20.51 13.27 16.24
N THR A 358 -20.69 13.01 17.53
CA THR A 358 -21.97 13.23 18.24
C THR A 358 -22.31 14.71 18.47
N LYS A 359 -21.33 15.62 18.34
CA LYS A 359 -21.51 17.07 18.51
C LYS A 359 -21.63 17.76 17.13
N ILE A 360 -22.79 17.62 16.50
CA ILE A 360 -23.13 18.33 15.26
C ILE A 360 -23.79 19.70 15.56
N PRO A 361 -23.66 20.71 14.67
CA PRO A 361 -24.41 21.96 14.78
C PRO A 361 -25.92 21.72 14.67
N SER A 362 -26.72 22.42 15.47
CA SER A 362 -28.19 22.29 15.42
C SER A 362 -28.85 23.06 14.26
N ASN A 363 -28.08 23.82 13.49
CA ASN A 363 -28.53 24.62 12.34
C ASN A 363 -27.45 24.58 11.24
N PRO A 364 -27.80 24.74 9.95
CA PRO A 364 -26.82 24.89 8.88
C PRO A 364 -25.84 26.04 9.10
N VAL A 365 -24.55 25.73 9.01
CA VAL A 365 -23.42 26.66 9.16
C VAL A 365 -22.92 27.13 7.79
N GLU A 366 -22.10 28.18 7.75
CA GLU A 366 -21.56 28.71 6.49
C GLU A 366 -20.71 27.69 5.75
N LEU A 367 -20.96 27.59 4.45
CA LEU A 367 -20.27 26.70 3.52
C LEU A 367 -19.32 27.53 2.66
N ALA A 368 -18.03 27.26 2.77
CA ALA A 368 -16.96 28.00 2.11
C ALA A 368 -16.34 27.18 0.97
N TYR A 369 -16.15 27.81 -0.18
CA TYR A 369 -15.37 27.27 -1.30
C TYR A 369 -14.55 28.40 -1.94
N ASN A 370 -13.37 28.07 -2.45
CA ASN A 370 -12.50 29.01 -3.17
C ASN A 370 -11.72 28.23 -4.24
N SER A 371 -11.97 28.53 -5.51
CA SER A 371 -11.29 27.86 -6.63
C SER A 371 -9.77 28.09 -6.69
N ASN A 372 -9.24 29.10 -5.99
CA ASN A 372 -7.79 29.35 -5.87
C ASN A 372 -7.15 28.62 -4.67
N CYS A 373 -7.94 27.86 -3.91
CA CYS A 373 -7.53 27.11 -2.72
C CYS A 373 -8.36 25.81 -2.61
N SER A 374 -8.70 25.19 -3.75
CA SER A 374 -9.59 24.04 -3.84
C SER A 374 -8.98 22.76 -3.26
N ASP A 375 -7.65 22.70 -3.16
CA ASP A 375 -6.87 21.65 -2.49
C ASP A 375 -6.92 21.76 -0.95
N CYS A 376 -7.39 22.89 -0.42
CA CYS A 376 -7.57 23.15 1.02
C CYS A 376 -6.29 22.98 1.86
N THR A 377 -5.09 23.21 1.30
CA THR A 377 -3.85 23.14 2.10
C THR A 377 -3.38 24.48 2.66
N PHE A 378 -3.75 25.62 2.04
CA PHE A 378 -3.14 26.91 2.35
C PHE A 378 -4.14 28.09 2.30
N PHE A 379 -4.80 28.35 3.42
CA PHE A 379 -5.90 29.31 3.59
C PHE A 379 -5.49 30.81 3.58
N LYS A 380 -4.44 31.18 2.85
CA LYS A 380 -3.99 32.59 2.75
C LYS A 380 -5.03 33.42 2.01
N ASN A 381 -5.54 34.46 2.68
CA ASN A 381 -6.63 35.33 2.23
C ASN A 381 -7.98 34.59 2.05
N PHE A 382 -8.18 33.42 2.67
CA PHE A 382 -9.43 32.66 2.65
C PHE A 382 -9.90 32.38 4.09
N ASP A 383 -10.80 33.22 4.61
CA ASP A 383 -11.35 33.04 5.95
C ASP A 383 -12.36 31.87 5.99
N ILE A 384 -11.97 30.81 6.71
CA ILE A 384 -12.78 29.62 6.97
C ILE A 384 -13.20 29.48 8.45
N GLN A 385 -12.95 30.49 9.30
CA GLN A 385 -13.15 30.39 10.74
C GLN A 385 -14.63 30.12 11.07
N GLY A 386 -14.92 28.97 11.67
CA GLY A 386 -16.29 28.55 12.02
C GLY A 386 -17.12 27.99 10.87
N LYS A 387 -16.51 27.66 9.71
CA LYS A 387 -17.21 27.25 8.48
C LYS A 387 -16.97 25.78 8.14
N ILE A 388 -17.82 25.22 7.29
CA ILE A 388 -17.56 23.95 6.58
C ILE A 388 -16.88 24.30 5.25
N VAL A 389 -15.79 23.62 4.90
CA VAL A 389 -15.01 23.92 3.68
C VAL A 389 -15.16 22.82 2.64
N VAL A 390 -15.41 23.20 1.38
CA VAL A 390 -15.48 22.27 0.24
C VAL A 390 -14.10 22.14 -0.42
N CYS A 391 -13.63 20.91 -0.60
CA CYS A 391 -12.26 20.60 -1.03
C CYS A 391 -12.23 19.47 -2.08
N LYS A 392 -11.33 19.57 -3.07
CA LYS A 392 -10.96 18.45 -3.97
C LYS A 392 -9.56 17.94 -3.56
N PRO A 393 -9.32 16.63 -3.42
CA PRO A 393 -8.07 16.12 -2.86
C PRO A 393 -6.92 16.19 -3.87
N PHE A 394 -5.87 16.93 -3.52
CA PHE A 394 -4.52 16.78 -4.10
C PHE A 394 -3.56 16.06 -3.13
N PHE A 395 -3.97 15.91 -1.87
CA PHE A 395 -3.25 15.25 -0.79
C PHE A 395 -4.19 14.25 -0.09
N PRO A 396 -3.65 13.28 0.69
CA PRO A 396 -4.44 12.38 1.51
C PRO A 396 -5.55 13.12 2.28
N PRO A 397 -6.83 12.70 2.16
CA PRO A 397 -7.99 13.38 2.72
C PRO A 397 -7.88 13.77 4.21
N GLU A 398 -7.15 12.99 5.01
CA GLU A 398 -6.90 13.21 6.45
C GLU A 398 -5.98 14.42 6.70
N LYS A 399 -5.02 14.67 5.79
CA LYS A 399 -4.15 15.85 5.84
C LYS A 399 -4.92 17.13 5.52
N ILE A 400 -5.87 17.05 4.58
CA ILE A 400 -6.76 18.16 4.22
C ILE A 400 -7.69 18.49 5.39
N ALA A 401 -8.34 17.48 5.96
CA ALA A 401 -9.13 17.60 7.18
C ALA A 401 -8.34 18.24 8.34
N THR A 402 -7.09 17.79 8.55
CA THR A 402 -6.17 18.36 9.54
C THR A 402 -5.80 19.83 9.26
N ALA A 403 -5.64 20.20 7.99
CA ALA A 403 -5.33 21.58 7.59
C ALA A 403 -6.53 22.52 7.80
N VAL A 404 -7.74 22.10 7.40
CA VAL A 404 -9.01 22.81 7.64
C VAL A 404 -9.21 23.06 9.14
N LEU A 405 -9.04 22.02 9.97
CA LEU A 405 -9.17 22.12 11.42
C LEU A 405 -8.16 23.10 12.04
N LYS A 406 -6.89 23.05 11.62
CA LYS A 406 -5.83 23.96 12.10
C LYS A 406 -6.05 25.42 11.70
N ALA A 407 -6.72 25.67 10.59
CA ALA A 407 -7.09 27.00 10.11
C ALA A 407 -8.48 27.47 10.60
N GLY A 408 -9.09 26.76 11.56
CA GLY A 408 -10.31 27.20 12.25
C GLY A 408 -11.63 26.79 11.59
N GLY A 409 -11.58 25.98 10.52
CA GLY A 409 -12.77 25.32 9.97
C GLY A 409 -13.33 24.27 10.94
N ILE A 410 -14.65 24.15 10.97
CA ILE A 410 -15.36 23.19 11.86
C ILE A 410 -15.80 21.91 11.16
N GLY A 411 -15.72 21.89 9.82
CA GLY A 411 -15.98 20.70 9.03
C GLY A 411 -15.41 20.79 7.61
N VAL A 412 -15.40 19.66 6.92
CA VAL A 412 -14.90 19.52 5.55
C VAL A 412 -15.84 18.68 4.70
N ILE A 413 -16.02 19.05 3.44
CA ILE A 413 -16.66 18.22 2.42
C ILE A 413 -15.60 17.92 1.38
N ILE A 414 -15.22 16.65 1.27
CA ILE A 414 -14.18 16.19 0.35
C ILE A 414 -14.86 15.59 -0.88
N ILE A 415 -14.47 16.05 -2.05
CA ILE A 415 -15.07 15.64 -3.32
C ILE A 415 -14.05 14.81 -4.07
N ASN A 416 -14.37 13.53 -4.29
CA ASN A 416 -13.57 12.61 -5.10
C ASN A 416 -13.11 13.23 -6.43
N VAL A 417 -11.96 12.79 -6.94
CA VAL A 417 -11.56 13.07 -8.33
C VAL A 417 -12.38 12.23 -9.31
N GLU A 418 -12.46 12.64 -10.57
CA GLU A 418 -13.31 11.96 -11.57
C GLU A 418 -12.88 10.49 -11.77
N GLU A 419 -11.58 10.23 -11.64
CA GLU A 419 -10.93 8.92 -11.72
C GLU A 419 -11.31 7.96 -10.59
N GLU A 420 -11.79 8.45 -9.45
CA GLU A 420 -12.29 7.63 -8.32
C GLU A 420 -13.78 7.29 -8.46
N GLY A 421 -14.54 8.11 -9.22
CA GLY A 421 -15.98 7.95 -9.41
C GLY A 421 -16.74 7.76 -8.10
N TYR A 422 -17.54 6.70 -8.00
CA TYR A 422 -18.31 6.36 -6.80
C TYR A 422 -17.49 5.61 -5.71
N THR A 423 -16.17 5.51 -5.84
CA THR A 423 -15.30 4.85 -4.86
C THR A 423 -15.00 5.77 -3.69
N ILE A 424 -15.63 5.56 -2.54
CA ILE A 424 -15.33 6.34 -1.33
C ILE A 424 -14.56 5.46 -0.34
N ILE A 425 -13.38 5.91 0.09
CA ILE A 425 -12.61 5.32 1.18
C ILE A 425 -12.98 6.09 2.45
N ALA A 426 -13.66 5.44 3.40
CA ALA A 426 -14.12 6.10 4.61
C ALA A 426 -13.00 6.22 5.66
N SER A 427 -12.39 7.41 5.75
CA SER A 427 -11.35 7.73 6.74
C SER A 427 -11.89 8.33 8.05
N ASP A 428 -11.07 8.33 9.11
CA ASP A 428 -11.26 9.20 10.28
C ASP A 428 -10.61 10.56 10.00
N PHE A 429 -11.43 11.61 10.03
CA PHE A 429 -11.03 12.99 9.73
C PHE A 429 -10.83 13.85 10.98
N HIS A 430 -11.17 13.36 12.17
CA HIS A 430 -11.15 14.07 13.46
C HIS A 430 -11.98 15.39 13.55
N LEU A 431 -12.67 15.81 12.48
CA LEU A 431 -13.68 16.89 12.46
C LEU A 431 -14.95 16.44 11.74
N LEU A 432 -15.97 17.31 11.64
CA LEU A 432 -17.20 17.01 10.90
C LEU A 432 -16.89 16.85 9.40
N ALA A 433 -16.97 15.64 8.89
CA ALA A 433 -16.58 15.32 7.51
C ALA A 433 -17.68 14.60 6.74
N SER A 434 -17.65 14.74 5.42
CA SER A 434 -18.40 13.92 4.47
C SER A 434 -17.64 13.87 3.16
N GLN A 435 -17.36 12.67 2.65
CA GLN A 435 -16.75 12.47 1.33
C GLN A 435 -17.83 12.13 0.30
N LEU A 436 -17.87 12.87 -0.81
CA LEU A 436 -18.91 12.83 -1.85
C LEU A 436 -18.37 12.30 -3.19
N SER A 437 -19.27 11.77 -4.01
CA SER A 437 -18.98 11.49 -5.43
C SER A 437 -18.64 12.77 -6.20
N PRO A 438 -17.93 12.70 -7.35
CA PRO A 438 -17.62 13.89 -8.16
C PRO A 438 -18.88 14.62 -8.63
N ALA A 439 -19.93 13.87 -9.02
CA ALA A 439 -21.18 14.43 -9.54
C ALA A 439 -21.99 15.18 -8.47
N ASP A 440 -22.05 14.65 -7.24
CA ASP A 440 -22.69 15.33 -6.10
C ASP A 440 -21.83 16.52 -5.64
N GLY A 441 -20.51 16.32 -5.63
CA GLY A 441 -19.53 17.34 -5.26
C GLY A 441 -19.56 18.57 -6.15
N ASP A 442 -19.60 18.41 -7.47
CA ASP A 442 -19.70 19.54 -8.40
C ASP A 442 -21.03 20.30 -8.24
N ALA A 443 -22.12 19.61 -7.88
CA ALA A 443 -23.39 20.25 -7.53
C ALA A 443 -23.32 21.02 -6.19
N VAL A 444 -22.48 20.58 -5.24
CA VAL A 444 -22.16 21.33 -4.00
C VAL A 444 -21.22 22.52 -4.29
N ILE A 445 -20.21 22.37 -5.15
CA ILE A 445 -19.31 23.45 -5.58
C ILE A 445 -20.08 24.55 -6.31
N ALA A 446 -20.95 24.20 -7.27
CA ALA A 446 -21.75 25.16 -8.01
C ALA A 446 -22.67 25.98 -7.08
N TYR A 447 -23.20 25.35 -6.02
CA TYR A 447 -23.96 26.02 -4.98
C TYR A 447 -23.09 26.91 -4.08
N ALA A 448 -21.93 26.43 -3.64
CA ALA A 448 -21.02 27.17 -2.75
C ALA A 448 -20.36 28.37 -3.44
N SER A 449 -20.18 28.31 -4.76
CA SER A 449 -19.55 29.36 -5.58
C SER A 449 -20.45 30.56 -5.83
N ASP A 450 -21.78 30.40 -5.74
CA ASP A 450 -22.74 31.48 -5.99
C ASP A 450 -23.17 32.15 -4.67
N ALA A 451 -22.58 33.31 -4.39
CA ALA A 451 -22.85 34.11 -3.20
C ALA A 451 -24.34 34.47 -3.01
N ARG A 452 -25.17 34.44 -4.08
CA ARG A 452 -26.62 34.68 -3.99
C ARG A 452 -27.35 33.61 -3.17
N ASN A 453 -26.77 32.42 -3.03
CA ASN A 453 -27.31 31.32 -2.23
C ASN A 453 -27.18 31.53 -0.71
N ASN A 454 -26.35 32.49 -0.27
CA ASN A 454 -25.88 32.59 1.13
C ASN A 454 -25.48 31.20 1.66
N PRO A 455 -24.46 30.56 1.04
CA PRO A 455 -24.32 29.11 1.05
C PRO A 455 -24.10 28.56 2.47
N LYS A 456 -24.96 27.63 2.86
CA LYS A 456 -24.94 26.98 4.18
C LYS A 456 -25.25 25.50 4.07
N ALA A 457 -24.53 24.71 4.88
CA ALA A 457 -24.65 23.26 4.93
C ALA A 457 -24.76 22.75 6.37
N LEU A 458 -25.36 21.58 6.51
CA LEU A 458 -25.31 20.75 7.70
C LEU A 458 -24.84 19.35 7.31
N ILE A 459 -23.81 18.85 7.98
CA ILE A 459 -23.39 17.45 7.88
C ILE A 459 -24.14 16.66 8.95
N THR A 460 -24.80 15.58 8.55
CA THR A 460 -25.43 14.61 9.45
C THR A 460 -24.96 13.19 9.14
N PHE A 461 -25.24 12.25 10.04
CA PHE A 461 -24.72 10.88 9.98
C PHE A 461 -25.85 9.86 10.16
N ASN A 462 -25.69 8.68 9.56
CA ASN A 462 -26.64 7.56 9.61
C ASN A 462 -25.93 6.22 9.81
N SER A 463 -24.88 6.23 10.65
CA SER A 463 -24.15 5.04 11.10
C SER A 463 -23.64 4.17 9.95
N THR A 464 -23.66 2.84 10.14
CA THR A 464 -23.28 1.86 9.14
C THR A 464 -24.55 1.31 8.49
N VAL A 465 -24.62 1.37 7.17
CA VAL A 465 -25.74 0.88 6.35
C VAL A 465 -25.27 -0.34 5.56
N LEU A 466 -26.13 -1.36 5.46
CA LEU A 466 -25.95 -2.58 4.66
C LEU A 466 -27.04 -2.64 3.57
N GLU A 467 -26.93 -3.61 2.65
CA GLU A 467 -27.95 -3.94 1.64
C GLU A 467 -28.38 -2.77 0.73
N LEU A 468 -27.44 -1.90 0.34
CA LEU A 468 -27.72 -0.74 -0.53
C LEU A 468 -28.43 -1.15 -1.84
N PRO A 469 -29.63 -0.60 -2.14
CA PRO A 469 -30.36 -0.92 -3.37
C PRO A 469 -29.56 -0.56 -4.62
N GLY A 470 -29.15 -1.58 -5.38
CA GLY A 470 -28.30 -1.39 -6.54
C GLY A 470 -26.80 -1.35 -6.24
N SER A 471 -26.35 -1.92 -5.11
CA SER A 471 -24.93 -2.25 -4.87
C SER A 471 -24.38 -3.07 -6.04
N ARG A 472 -23.66 -2.39 -6.94
CA ARG A 472 -22.87 -3.03 -8.00
C ARG A 472 -21.54 -3.41 -7.39
N ARG A 473 -21.07 -4.63 -7.70
CA ARG A 473 -19.71 -5.06 -7.37
C ARG A 473 -18.73 -4.27 -8.25
N CYS A 474 -18.37 -3.07 -7.80
CA CYS A 474 -17.38 -2.23 -8.46
C CYS A 474 -15.98 -2.71 -8.07
N LEU A 475 -15.16 -3.00 -9.07
CA LEU A 475 -13.71 -3.01 -8.89
C LEU A 475 -13.31 -1.62 -8.38
N LEU A 476 -12.56 -1.57 -7.28
CA LEU A 476 -12.05 -0.32 -6.73
C LEU A 476 -11.07 0.26 -7.74
N LEU A 477 -11.23 1.53 -8.10
CA LEU A 477 -10.54 2.12 -9.24
C LEU A 477 -9.01 2.20 -9.05
N PHE A 478 -8.51 2.17 -7.82
CA PHE A 478 -7.08 2.02 -7.53
C PHE A 478 -6.55 0.58 -7.69
N SER A 479 -7.39 -0.45 -7.79
CA SER A 479 -6.95 -1.83 -8.04
C SER A 479 -6.22 -1.93 -9.38
N GLY A 480 -5.04 -2.55 -9.39
CA GLY A 480 -4.24 -2.75 -10.60
C GLY A 480 -5.03 -3.34 -11.77
N ALA A 481 -5.02 -2.65 -12.91
CA ALA A 481 -5.79 -2.96 -14.10
C ALA A 481 -4.98 -3.75 -15.14
N GLU A 482 -5.66 -4.61 -15.91
CA GLU A 482 -5.01 -5.57 -16.83
C GLU A 482 -4.20 -4.90 -17.97
N LEU A 483 -3.19 -5.63 -18.44
CA LEU A 483 -2.52 -5.39 -19.72
C LEU A 483 -3.38 -5.92 -20.88
N PRO A 484 -3.43 -5.23 -22.04
CA PRO A 484 -4.03 -5.77 -23.26
C PRO A 484 -3.09 -6.80 -23.93
N ASP A 485 -2.90 -7.95 -23.29
CA ASP A 485 -1.98 -9.02 -23.71
C ASP A 485 -2.78 -10.33 -23.94
N PRO A 486 -2.93 -10.82 -25.19
CA PRO A 486 -3.99 -11.77 -25.57
C PRO A 486 -3.72 -13.24 -25.22
N VAL A 487 -2.92 -13.52 -24.19
CA VAL A 487 -2.39 -14.88 -23.89
C VAL A 487 -2.75 -15.40 -22.49
N ASP A 488 -2.86 -14.55 -21.46
CA ASP A 488 -3.36 -14.94 -20.12
C ASP A 488 -4.01 -13.74 -19.40
N SER A 489 -5.13 -13.98 -18.71
CA SER A 489 -5.83 -12.97 -17.90
C SER A 489 -5.18 -12.87 -16.53
N LYS A 490 -4.45 -11.79 -16.28
CA LYS A 490 -3.53 -11.64 -15.13
C LYS A 490 -4.24 -11.26 -13.83
N ALA A 491 -5.39 -10.59 -13.89
CA ALA A 491 -6.20 -10.28 -12.70
C ALA A 491 -7.02 -11.50 -12.23
N ARG A 492 -6.32 -12.58 -11.86
CA ARG A 492 -6.88 -13.94 -11.73
C ARG A 492 -8.01 -14.09 -10.71
N ARG A 493 -8.05 -13.26 -9.66
CA ARG A 493 -9.19 -13.16 -8.75
C ARG A 493 -9.43 -11.72 -8.30
N VAL A 494 -10.64 -11.48 -7.83
CA VAL A 494 -11.04 -10.22 -7.20
C VAL A 494 -11.64 -10.55 -5.84
N GLY A 495 -11.15 -9.87 -4.79
CA GLY A 495 -11.62 -9.99 -3.41
C GLY A 495 -12.18 -8.67 -2.90
N SER A 496 -12.96 -8.72 -1.82
CA SER A 496 -13.45 -7.50 -1.17
C SER A 496 -12.30 -6.73 -0.53
N GLY A 497 -12.13 -5.48 -0.95
CA GLY A 497 -11.16 -4.53 -0.41
C GLY A 497 -11.73 -3.64 0.70
N ALA A 498 -12.98 -3.17 0.63
CA ALA A 498 -13.48 -2.12 1.55
C ALA A 498 -13.90 -2.58 2.97
#